data_AF-A0A6A8MTL2-F1
#
_entry.id   AF-A0A6A8MTL2-F1
#
_cell.length_a   1.000
_cell.length_b   1.000
_cell.length_c   1.000
_cell.angle_alpha   90.00
_cell.angle_beta   90.00
_cell.angle_gamma   90.00
#
_symmetry.space_group_name_H-M   'P 1'
#
loop_
_entity.id
_entity.type
_entity.pdbx_description
1 polymer ?
#
loop_
_entity_poly.entity_id
_entity_poly.type
_entity_poly.pdbx_seq_one_letter_code
_entity_poly.pdbx_strand_id
1 'polypeptide(L)' 'TKAYVTDFNTDTVSVINTATNTVSATITVGDGPYGVVITPDGTKAYVTNRRDGSVSVIKIK' A
#
# COMPACT_ATOMS: atom_id res chain seq x y z
N THR A 1 9.90 0.19 11.85
CA THR A 1 9.59 0.89 10.58
C THR A 1 8.70 0.00 9.73
N LYS A 2 7.81 0.57 8.92
CA LYS A 2 6.89 -0.18 8.04
C LYS A 2 7.23 0.09 6.58
N ALA A 3 7.15 -0.94 5.74
CA ALA A 3 7.13 -0.79 4.29
C ALA A 3 5.72 -1.12 3.76
N TYR A 4 5.32 -0.44 2.69
CA TYR A 4 4.06 -0.68 1.99
C TYR A 4 4.42 -1.20 0.60
N VAL A 5 3.93 -2.38 0.23
CA VAL A 5 4.27 -3.06 -1.03
C VAL A 5 2.98 -3.37 -1.77
N THR A 6 2.88 -2.92 -3.02
CA THR A 6 1.72 -3.17 -3.88
C THR A 6 1.78 -4.58 -4.48
N ASP A 7 0.73 -5.35 -4.28
CA ASP A 7 0.59 -6.72 -4.79
C ASP A 7 -0.36 -6.70 -6.00
N PHE A 8 0.22 -6.50 -7.19
CA PHE A 8 -0.52 -6.17 -8.41
C PHE A 8 -1.64 -7.14 -8.80
N ASN A 9 -1.48 -8.45 -8.56
CA ASN A 9 -2.46 -9.46 -8.98
C ASN A 9 -3.51 -9.80 -7.92
N THR A 10 -3.34 -9.34 -6.68
CA THR A 10 -4.25 -9.66 -5.57
C THR A 10 -5.05 -8.45 -5.11
N ASP A 11 -4.86 -7.29 -5.75
CA ASP A 11 -5.54 -6.03 -5.44
C ASP A 11 -5.34 -5.61 -3.98
N THR A 12 -4.13 -5.86 -3.46
CA THR A 12 -3.76 -5.55 -2.09
C THR A 12 -2.48 -4.73 -1.98
N VAL A 13 -2.31 -4.14 -0.81
CA VAL A 13 -1.02 -3.64 -0.32
C VAL A 13 -0.64 -4.43 0.94
N SER A 14 0.53 -5.05 0.91
CA SER A 14 1.15 -5.69 2.08
C SER A 14 1.91 -4.67 2.91
N VAL A 15 1.66 -4.68 4.22
CA VAL A 15 2.38 -3.84 5.20
C VAL A 15 3.41 -4.69 5.92
N ILE A 16 4.69 -4.46 5.63
CA ILE A 16 5.81 -5.25 6.17
C ILE A 16 6.39 -4.54 7.39
N ASN A 17 6.52 -5.26 8.50
CA ASN A 17 7.39 -4.83 9.60
C ASN A 17 8.84 -5.11 9.21
N THR A 18 9.62 -4.05 8.97
CA THR A 18 11.00 -4.19 8.47
C THR A 18 12.01 -4.58 9.54
N ALA A 19 11.63 -4.59 10.82
CA ALA A 19 12.50 -5.08 11.89
C ALA A 19 12.47 -6.62 11.99
N THR A 20 11.32 -7.22 11.68
CA THR A 20 11.10 -8.67 11.78
C THR A 20 10.99 -9.34 10.41
N ASN A 21 10.93 -8.57 9.32
CA ASN A 21 10.68 -9.04 7.96
C ASN A 21 9.39 -9.88 7.83
N THR A 22 8.35 -9.49 8.56
CA THR A 22 7.05 -10.19 8.54
C THR A 22 5.94 -9.26 8.04
N VAL A 23 4.93 -9.86 7.38
CA VAL A 23 3.70 -9.15 7.02
C VAL A 23 2.90 -8.87 8.28
N SER A 24 2.61 -7.60 8.53
CA SER A 24 1.88 -7.11 9.69
C SER A 24 0.43 -6.75 9.39
N ALA A 25 0.10 -6.49 8.13
CA ALA A 25 -1.27 -6.30 7.64
C ALA A 25 -1.33 -6.47 6.12
N THR A 26 -2.53 -6.73 5.61
CA THR A 26 -2.86 -6.71 4.19
C THR A 26 -4.07 -5.79 4.01
N ILE A 27 -3.99 -4.86 3.06
CA ILE A 27 -5.01 -3.82 2.83
C ILE A 27 -5.53 -3.97 1.42
N THR A 28 -6.84 -4.19 1.26
CA THR A 28 -7.49 -4.19 -0.05
C THR A 28 -7.54 -2.78 -0.65
N VAL A 29 -7.25 -2.68 -1.93
CA VAL A 29 -7.24 -1.44 -2.73
C VAL A 29 -7.98 -1.69 -4.06
N GLY A 30 -7.89 -0.77 -5.02
CA GLY A 30 -8.45 -0.96 -6.37
C GLY A 30 -7.61 -1.92 -7.24
N ASP A 31 -8.13 -2.26 -8.42
CA ASP A 31 -7.55 -3.27 -9.32
C ASP A 31 -6.18 -2.85 -9.90
N GLY A 32 -5.21 -3.76 -9.79
CA GLY A 32 -3.87 -3.62 -10.33
C GLY A 32 -3.06 -2.52 -9.66
N PRO A 33 -2.85 -2.54 -8.33
CA PRO A 33 -2.03 -1.55 -7.65
C PRO A 33 -0.58 -1.60 -8.17
N TYR A 34 -0.04 -0.45 -8.57
CA TYR A 34 1.24 -0.38 -9.29
C TYR A 34 2.33 0.38 -8.55
N GLY A 35 1.98 1.50 -7.91
CA GLY A 35 2.92 2.31 -7.15
C GLY A 35 2.29 2.84 -5.88
N VAL A 36 3.15 3.06 -4.87
CA VAL A 36 2.75 3.64 -3.59
C VAL A 36 3.69 4.78 -3.21
N VAL A 37 3.12 5.89 -2.74
CA VAL A 37 3.89 7.01 -2.15
C VAL A 37 3.34 7.32 -0.76
N ILE A 38 4.22 7.66 0.18
CA ILE A 38 3.87 8.02 1.55
C ILE A 38 4.07 9.53 1.72
N THR A 39 3.14 10.22 2.36
CA THR A 39 3.26 11.64 2.66
C THR A 39 4.46 11.91 3.58
N PRO A 40 5.14 13.08 3.48
CA PRO A 40 6.29 13.38 4.34
C PRO A 40 6.01 13.32 5.84
N ASP A 41 4.78 13.64 6.26
CA ASP A 41 4.32 13.54 7.65
C ASP A 41 4.02 12.10 8.09
N GLY A 42 4.04 11.14 7.16
CA GLY A 42 3.77 9.72 7.39
C GLY A 42 2.34 9.42 7.82
N THR A 43 1.36 10.26 7.49
CA THR A 43 -0.05 10.06 7.86
C THR A 43 -0.86 9.31 6.80
N LYS A 44 -0.48 9.43 5.52
CA LYS A 44 -1.20 8.81 4.40
C LYS A 44 -0.25 8.14 3.41
N ALA A 45 -0.76 7.10 2.74
CA ALA A 45 -0.21 6.58 1.50
C ALA A 45 -1.23 6.70 0.37
N TYR A 46 -0.74 6.96 -0.85
CA TYR A 46 -1.53 6.97 -2.08
C TYR A 46 -1.06 5.84 -2.98
N VAL A 47 -2.01 5.06 -3.48
CA VAL A 47 -1.75 3.88 -4.31
C VAL A 47 -2.42 4.06 -5.66
N THR A 48 -1.67 3.99 -6.75
CA THR A 48 -2.24 4.04 -8.10
C THR A 48 -2.77 2.67 -8.50
N ASN A 49 -4.03 2.59 -8.91
CA ASN A 49 -4.69 1.35 -9.34
C ASN A 49 -4.78 1.35 -10.87
N ARG A 50 -3.85 0.66 -11.54
CA ARG A 50 -3.60 0.79 -12.98
C ARG A 50 -4.75 0.26 -13.84
N ARG A 51 -5.49 -0.74 -13.36
CA ARG A 51 -6.58 -1.36 -14.12
C ARG A 51 -7.94 -0.72 -13.83
N ASP A 52 -8.08 -0.09 -12.67
CA ASP A 52 -9.31 0.57 -12.23
C ASP A 52 -9.39 2.05 -12.65
N GLY A 53 -8.25 2.69 -12.96
CA GLY A 53 -8.21 4.14 -13.26
C GLY A 53 -8.47 5.01 -12.02
N SER A 54 -8.24 4.47 -10.83
CA SER A 54 -8.47 5.13 -9.55
C SER A 54 -7.19 5.24 -8.69
N VAL A 55 -7.29 5.98 -7.58
CA VAL A 55 -6.24 6.09 -6.57
C VAL A 55 -6.82 5.75 -5.20
N SER A 56 -6.22 4.78 -4.51
CA SER A 56 -6.59 4.43 -3.14
C SER A 56 -5.84 5.29 -2.13
N VAL A 57 -6.50 5.66 -1.03
CA VAL A 57 -5.87 6.37 0.10
C VAL A 57 -5.85 5.47 1.32
N ILE A 58 -4.65 5.21 1.84
CA ILE A 58 -4.44 4.39 3.04
C ILE A 58 -4.04 5.31 4.19
N LYS A 59 -4.75 5.20 5.32
CA LYS A 59 -4.35 5.86 6.57
C LYS A 59 -3.22 5.08 7.25
N ILE A 60 -2.13 5.75 7.57
CA ILE A 60 -0.94 5.15 8.22
C ILE A 60 -0.98 5.36 9.74
N LYS A 61 -1.45 6.54 10.17
CA LYS A 61 -1.61 6.97 11.57
C LYS A 61 -2.96 7.64 11.74
#